data_AF-A0A125MEY4-F1
#
_entry.id   AF-A0A125MEY4-F1
#
_cell.length_a   1.000
_cell.length_b   1.000
_cell.length_c   1.000
_cell.angle_alpha   90.00
_cell.angle_beta   90.00
_cell.angle_gamma   90.00
#
_symmetry.space_group_name_H-M   'P 1'
#
loop_
_entity.id
_entity.type
_entity.pdbx_description
1 polymer ?
#
loop_
_entity_poly.entity_id
_entity_poly.type
_entity_poly.pdbx_seq_one_letter_code
_entity_poly.pdbx_strand_id
1 'polypeptide(L)'
;MIAEVIEQMRKELYDTHFCISDFEKYDLKELENTNEPFFWLVRDGGTSLCFIGPSMENLFSLESIRFAVMKEPLANISNIVYWPDCNANKYFYWDGTHLQKVSKYKIISIFNNIWGRRIQQLSVQYPEEYAVINTPLKLKMSPEISERVKEVKNIASELQDSSFEDCLKRLQKWDRYAVDQHIEIYGDFAKNSFGFSEVVNGEHKICGGIIMSPNATEKRWNIHT
;
A
#
# COMPACT_ATOMS: atom_id res chain seq x y z
N MET A 1 -31.83 -9.24 10.70
CA MET A 1 -31.00 -8.10 10.25
C MET A 1 -29.79 -8.54 9.43
N ILE A 2 -28.69 -9.05 10.00
CA ILE A 2 -27.51 -9.41 9.18
C ILE A 2 -27.78 -10.55 8.19
N ALA A 3 -28.52 -11.59 8.61
CA ALA A 3 -28.90 -12.70 7.72
C ALA A 3 -29.79 -12.24 6.53
N GLU A 4 -30.68 -11.28 6.76
CA GLU A 4 -31.54 -10.73 5.69
C GLU A 4 -30.71 -9.89 4.71
N VAL A 5 -29.71 -9.16 5.20
CA VAL A 5 -28.76 -8.41 4.37
C VAL A 5 -27.89 -9.36 3.54
N ILE A 6 -27.40 -10.45 4.13
CA ILE A 6 -26.63 -11.49 3.41
C ILE A 6 -27.46 -12.06 2.26
N GLU A 7 -28.74 -12.37 2.48
CA GLU A 7 -29.63 -12.85 1.41
C GLU A 7 -29.91 -11.78 0.34
N GLN A 8 -29.89 -10.49 0.70
CA GLN A 8 -29.93 -9.42 -0.29
C GLN A 8 -28.63 -9.35 -1.10
N MET A 9 -27.47 -9.47 -0.45
CA MET A 9 -26.16 -9.47 -1.10
C MET A 9 -26.04 -10.64 -2.09
N ARG A 10 -26.44 -11.86 -1.70
CA ARG A 10 -26.42 -13.03 -2.59
C ARG A 10 -27.17 -12.81 -3.92
N LYS A 11 -28.27 -12.06 -3.89
CA LYS A 11 -29.07 -11.75 -5.09
C LYS A 11 -28.39 -10.75 -6.03
N GLU A 12 -27.42 -10.00 -5.54
CA GLU A 12 -26.70 -8.99 -6.31
C GLU A 12 -25.42 -9.53 -6.98
N LEU A 13 -24.99 -10.74 -6.60
CA LEU A 13 -23.82 -11.39 -7.19
C LEU A 13 -24.01 -11.63 -8.69
N TYR A 14 -22.91 -11.60 -9.42
CA TYR A 14 -22.88 -12.13 -10.77
C TYR A 14 -22.91 -13.66 -10.73
N ASP A 15 -23.58 -14.27 -11.71
CA ASP A 15 -23.61 -15.73 -11.89
C ASP A 15 -22.28 -16.22 -12.50
N THR A 16 -21.19 -16.03 -11.76
CA THR A 16 -19.86 -16.48 -12.10
C THR A 16 -19.26 -17.22 -10.92
N HIS A 17 -18.49 -18.27 -11.20
CA HIS A 17 -17.81 -19.04 -10.15
C HIS A 17 -16.93 -18.14 -9.27
N PHE A 18 -16.20 -17.21 -9.88
CA PHE A 18 -15.30 -16.31 -9.14
C PHE A 18 -16.06 -15.36 -8.22
N CYS A 19 -17.13 -14.70 -8.69
CA CYS A 19 -17.90 -13.78 -7.86
C CYS A 19 -18.57 -14.48 -6.67
N ILE A 20 -19.17 -15.65 -6.90
CA ILE A 20 -19.86 -16.42 -5.85
C ILE A 20 -18.85 -16.95 -4.83
N SER A 21 -17.76 -17.55 -5.30
CA SER A 21 -16.71 -18.14 -4.45
C SER A 21 -16.04 -17.07 -3.58
N ASP A 22 -15.77 -15.89 -4.13
CA ASP A 22 -15.15 -14.78 -3.40
C ASP A 22 -16.05 -14.29 -2.25
N PHE A 23 -17.34 -14.08 -2.53
CA PHE A 23 -18.32 -13.68 -1.53
C PHE A 23 -18.46 -14.71 -0.39
N GLU A 24 -18.69 -15.99 -0.72
CA GLU A 24 -18.92 -17.04 0.29
C GLU A 24 -17.68 -17.30 1.13
N LYS A 25 -16.47 -17.18 0.55
CA LYS A 25 -15.22 -17.46 1.24
C LYS A 25 -14.73 -16.32 2.12
N TYR A 26 -14.86 -15.08 1.64
CA TYR A 26 -14.25 -13.91 2.30
C TYR A 26 -15.31 -13.01 2.93
N ASP A 27 -16.24 -12.48 2.13
CA ASP A 27 -17.20 -11.47 2.62
C ASP A 27 -18.12 -12.04 3.71
N LEU A 28 -18.70 -13.23 3.50
CA LEU A 28 -19.61 -13.86 4.45
C LEU A 28 -18.95 -14.08 5.81
N LYS A 29 -17.73 -14.62 5.79
CA LYS A 29 -16.96 -14.92 7.01
C LYS A 29 -16.67 -13.66 7.83
N GLU A 30 -16.38 -12.55 7.16
CA GLU A 30 -16.14 -11.27 7.82
C GLU A 30 -17.44 -10.70 8.42
N LEU A 31 -18.57 -10.79 7.70
CA LEU A 31 -19.89 -10.32 8.16
C LEU A 31 -20.44 -11.10 9.38
N GLU A 32 -19.99 -12.32 9.63
CA GLU A 32 -20.36 -13.09 10.83
C GLU A 32 -19.78 -12.47 12.12
N ASN A 33 -18.70 -11.70 12.02
CA ASN A 33 -17.95 -11.20 13.18
C ASN A 33 -18.30 -9.76 13.57
N THR A 34 -19.08 -9.04 12.75
CA THR A 34 -19.36 -7.62 12.97
C THR A 34 -20.67 -7.16 12.35
N ASN A 35 -21.24 -6.09 12.90
CA ASN A 35 -22.42 -5.39 12.39
C ASN A 35 -22.11 -3.92 12.04
N GLU A 36 -20.85 -3.62 11.72
CA GLU A 36 -20.43 -2.28 11.35
C GLU A 36 -20.89 -1.88 9.94
N PRO A 37 -21.23 -0.59 9.71
CA PRO A 37 -21.48 -0.08 8.38
C PRO A 37 -20.34 -0.43 7.42
N PHE A 38 -20.66 -0.75 6.17
CA PHE A 38 -19.68 -1.16 5.18
C PHE A 38 -20.00 -0.66 3.77
N PHE A 39 -18.96 -0.60 2.96
CA PHE A 39 -19.07 -0.56 1.51
C PHE A 39 -18.86 -1.93 0.92
N TRP A 40 -19.58 -2.21 -0.16
CA TRP A 40 -19.45 -3.46 -0.88
C TRP A 40 -19.47 -3.22 -2.38
N LEU A 41 -18.49 -3.77 -3.09
CA LEU A 41 -18.35 -3.69 -4.53
C LEU A 41 -18.50 -5.09 -5.11
N VAL A 42 -19.43 -5.25 -6.06
CA VAL A 42 -19.64 -6.47 -6.83
C VAL A 42 -19.19 -6.25 -8.26
N ARG A 43 -18.34 -7.16 -8.74
CA ARG A 43 -17.81 -7.22 -10.11
C ARG A 43 -17.98 -8.63 -10.64
N ASP A 44 -17.87 -8.80 -11.96
CA ASP A 44 -17.94 -10.12 -12.61
C ASP A 44 -16.87 -11.10 -12.10
N GLY A 45 -15.67 -10.59 -11.80
CA GLY A 45 -14.53 -11.36 -11.34
C GLY A 45 -14.37 -11.47 -9.82
N GLY A 46 -15.29 -10.91 -9.01
CA GLY A 46 -15.16 -10.95 -7.55
C GLY A 46 -15.89 -9.84 -6.82
N THR A 47 -15.76 -9.87 -5.51
CA THR A 47 -16.36 -8.92 -4.58
C THR A 47 -15.28 -8.15 -3.81
N SER A 48 -15.67 -7.09 -3.11
CA SER A 48 -14.79 -6.39 -2.16
C SER A 48 -15.65 -5.78 -1.06
N LEU A 49 -15.41 -6.20 0.17
CA LEU A 49 -16.04 -5.66 1.38
C LEU A 49 -15.06 -4.74 2.11
N CYS A 50 -15.57 -3.61 2.63
CA CYS A 50 -14.78 -2.66 3.40
C CYS A 50 -15.64 -2.08 4.53
N PHE A 51 -15.32 -2.40 5.78
CA PHE A 51 -15.97 -1.81 6.94
C PHE A 51 -15.54 -0.36 7.13
N ILE A 52 -16.52 0.50 7.43
CA ILE A 52 -16.33 1.93 7.65
C ILE A 52 -16.90 2.38 9.00
N GLY A 53 -17.19 1.43 9.88
CA GLY A 53 -17.61 1.66 11.26
C GLY A 53 -16.43 1.91 12.21
N PRO A 54 -16.67 1.84 13.53
CA PRO A 54 -15.69 2.18 14.56
C PRO A 54 -14.35 1.43 14.47
N SER A 55 -14.31 0.23 13.89
CA SER A 55 -13.06 -0.52 13.65
C SER A 55 -12.01 0.27 12.86
N MET A 56 -12.42 1.24 12.03
CA MET A 56 -11.51 2.15 11.34
C MET A 56 -10.60 2.95 12.29
N GLU A 57 -11.06 3.27 13.51
CA GLU A 57 -10.23 3.97 14.48
C GLU A 57 -9.06 3.10 14.96
N ASN A 58 -9.26 1.77 15.04
CA ASN A 58 -8.18 0.83 15.32
C ASN A 58 -7.15 0.83 14.18
N LEU A 59 -7.58 0.99 12.92
CA LEU A 59 -6.65 1.12 11.80
C LEU A 59 -5.82 2.40 11.93
N PHE A 60 -6.39 3.52 12.38
CA PHE A 60 -5.65 4.77 12.61
C PHE A 60 -4.65 4.69 13.77
N SER A 61 -4.71 3.65 14.62
CA SER A 61 -3.66 3.38 15.61
C SER A 61 -2.36 2.86 14.99
N LEU A 62 -2.42 2.35 13.75
CA LEU A 62 -1.26 1.84 13.01
C LEU A 62 -0.55 2.97 12.25
N GLU A 63 0.75 3.11 12.46
CA GLU A 63 1.57 4.14 11.79
C GLU A 63 1.49 4.04 10.28
N SER A 64 1.67 2.84 9.72
CA SER A 64 1.61 2.62 8.27
C SER A 64 0.29 3.05 7.65
N ILE A 65 -0.83 2.84 8.35
CA ILE A 65 -2.15 3.30 7.90
C ILE A 65 -2.24 4.82 7.96
N ARG A 66 -1.76 5.46 9.03
CA ARG A 66 -1.74 6.92 9.12
C ARG A 66 -0.95 7.54 7.97
N PHE A 67 0.24 7.01 7.65
CA PHE A 67 1.01 7.41 6.48
C PHE A 67 0.20 7.30 5.19
N ALA A 68 -0.46 6.14 4.97
CA ALA A 68 -1.25 5.91 3.78
C ALA A 68 -2.41 6.92 3.64
N VAL A 69 -3.21 7.15 4.69
CA VAL A 69 -4.37 8.04 4.62
C VAL A 69 -4.02 9.53 4.65
N MET A 70 -2.88 9.92 5.24
CA MET A 70 -2.40 11.30 5.16
C MET A 70 -1.85 11.65 3.77
N LYS A 71 -1.32 10.67 3.03
CA LYS A 71 -0.83 10.83 1.65
C LYS A 71 -1.98 10.74 0.64
N GLU A 72 -2.85 9.77 0.82
CA GLU A 72 -4.02 9.51 -0.04
C GLU A 72 -5.25 9.24 0.86
N PRO A 73 -6.13 10.24 1.08
CA PRO A 73 -7.26 10.12 2.01
C PRO A 73 -8.19 8.94 1.74
N LEU A 74 -8.23 8.41 0.51
CA LEU A 74 -9.07 7.27 0.15
C LEU A 74 -8.34 5.92 0.26
N ALA A 75 -7.11 5.87 0.77
CA ALA A 75 -6.29 4.66 0.82
C ALA A 75 -7.00 3.47 1.47
N ASN A 76 -7.73 3.69 2.56
CA ASN A 76 -8.45 2.63 3.29
C ASN A 76 -9.66 2.06 2.55
N ILE A 77 -10.17 2.76 1.53
CA ILE A 77 -11.24 2.28 0.66
C ILE A 77 -10.77 2.06 -0.78
N SER A 78 -9.46 2.02 -1.00
CA SER A 78 -8.86 1.93 -2.33
C SER A 78 -9.34 0.69 -3.09
N ASN A 79 -9.46 -0.46 -2.44
CA ASN A 79 -10.05 -1.68 -2.99
C ASN A 79 -11.50 -1.52 -3.51
N ILE A 80 -12.26 -0.56 -2.97
CA ILE A 80 -13.59 -0.19 -3.47
C ILE A 80 -13.48 0.82 -4.62
N VAL A 81 -12.67 1.86 -4.47
CA VAL A 81 -12.65 2.99 -5.43
C VAL A 81 -11.61 2.89 -6.55
N TYR A 82 -10.73 1.88 -6.53
CA TYR A 82 -9.66 1.69 -7.51
C TYR A 82 -10.21 1.39 -8.91
N TRP A 83 -11.25 0.56 -8.98
CA TRP A 83 -11.77 0.07 -10.26
C TRP A 83 -12.39 1.18 -11.12
N PRO A 84 -12.19 1.16 -12.46
CA PRO A 84 -12.85 2.09 -13.36
C PRO A 84 -14.36 2.09 -13.16
N ASP A 85 -14.98 3.26 -13.28
CA ASP A 85 -16.44 3.36 -13.20
C ASP A 85 -17.03 2.84 -14.52
N CYS A 86 -17.46 1.59 -14.52
CA CYS A 86 -18.07 0.94 -15.66
C CYS A 86 -19.42 0.34 -15.26
N ASN A 87 -20.33 0.20 -16.23
CA ASN A 87 -21.70 -0.26 -15.99
C ASN A 87 -21.81 -1.68 -15.40
N ALA A 88 -20.71 -2.45 -15.41
CA ALA A 88 -20.65 -3.78 -14.82
C ALA A 88 -20.34 -3.76 -13.30
N ASN A 89 -19.91 -2.64 -12.73
CA ASN A 89 -19.64 -2.57 -11.30
C ASN A 89 -20.90 -2.17 -10.53
N LYS A 90 -21.22 -2.90 -9.47
CA LYS A 90 -22.32 -2.54 -8.55
C LYS A 90 -21.71 -2.13 -7.21
N TYR A 91 -21.99 -0.90 -6.80
CA TYR A 91 -21.54 -0.36 -5.51
C TYR A 91 -22.70 -0.33 -4.53
N PHE A 92 -22.44 -0.74 -3.30
CA PHE A 92 -23.42 -0.76 -2.23
C PHE A 92 -22.85 -0.11 -0.97
N TYR A 93 -23.75 0.47 -0.20
CA TYR A 93 -23.49 0.97 1.15
C TYR A 93 -24.52 0.35 2.09
N TRP A 94 -24.05 -0.20 3.21
CA TRP A 94 -24.90 -0.62 4.31
C TRP A 94 -24.70 0.32 5.50
N ASP A 95 -25.77 0.93 5.98
CA ASP A 95 -25.74 1.93 7.06
C ASP A 95 -25.86 1.33 8.48
N GLY A 96 -25.89 0.00 8.58
CA GLY A 96 -26.21 -0.73 9.81
C GLY A 96 -27.66 -1.23 9.85
N THR A 97 -28.51 -0.76 8.93
CA THR A 97 -29.93 -1.15 8.85
C THR A 97 -30.33 -1.56 7.42
N HIS A 98 -30.00 -0.74 6.42
CA HIS A 98 -30.42 -0.93 5.03
C HIS A 98 -29.23 -1.03 4.08
N LEU A 99 -29.28 -2.02 3.18
CA LEU A 99 -28.33 -2.15 2.08
C LEU A 99 -28.89 -1.37 0.88
N GLN A 100 -28.13 -0.41 0.37
CA GLN A 100 -28.55 0.44 -0.75
C GLN A 100 -27.50 0.41 -1.85
N LYS A 101 -27.97 0.25 -3.09
CA LYS A 101 -27.12 0.47 -4.27
C LYS A 101 -26.87 1.96 -4.43
N VAL A 102 -25.60 2.32 -4.57
CA VAL A 102 -25.15 3.72 -4.66
C VAL A 102 -24.17 3.89 -5.83
N SER A 103 -23.84 5.12 -6.18
CA SER A 103 -22.77 5.39 -7.15
C SER A 103 -21.40 5.37 -6.47
N LYS A 104 -20.34 5.17 -7.24
CA LYS A 104 -18.95 5.31 -6.77
C LYS A 104 -18.69 6.68 -6.14
N TYR A 105 -19.22 7.76 -6.72
CA TYR A 105 -19.11 9.11 -6.14
C TYR A 105 -19.80 9.22 -4.78
N LYS A 106 -20.93 8.53 -4.59
CA LYS A 106 -21.65 8.52 -3.32
C LYS A 106 -20.86 7.77 -2.24
N ILE A 107 -20.16 6.68 -2.57
CA ILE A 107 -19.22 6.00 -1.68
C ILE A 107 -18.16 6.98 -1.14
N ILE A 108 -17.49 7.70 -2.05
CA ILE A 108 -16.46 8.69 -1.69
C ILE A 108 -17.04 9.79 -0.80
N SER A 109 -18.22 10.31 -1.14
CA SER A 109 -18.90 11.33 -0.32
C SER A 109 -19.25 10.82 1.08
N ILE A 110 -19.79 9.60 1.21
CA ILE A 110 -20.12 9.00 2.51
C ILE A 110 -18.85 8.85 3.34
N PHE A 111 -17.78 8.29 2.75
CA PHE A 111 -16.52 8.09 3.45
C PHE A 111 -15.95 9.40 3.97
N ASN A 112 -15.88 10.43 3.12
CA ASN A 112 -15.36 11.73 3.52
C ASN A 112 -16.22 12.40 4.59
N ASN A 113 -17.54 12.21 4.56
CA ASN A 113 -18.43 12.75 5.58
C ASN A 113 -18.22 12.09 6.96
N ILE A 114 -17.91 10.79 6.99
CA ILE A 114 -17.68 10.05 8.24
C ILE A 114 -16.26 10.29 8.75
N TRP A 115 -15.25 10.10 7.89
CA TRP A 115 -13.84 9.99 8.28
C TRP A 115 -12.97 11.17 7.84
N GLY A 116 -13.42 12.01 6.91
CA GLY A 116 -12.59 13.07 6.32
C GLY A 116 -12.02 14.04 7.36
N ARG A 117 -12.84 14.48 8.33
CA ARG A 117 -12.39 15.34 9.43
C ARG A 117 -11.38 14.63 10.33
N ARG A 118 -11.61 13.34 10.63
CA ARG A 118 -10.71 12.54 11.48
C ARG A 118 -9.35 12.37 10.80
N ILE A 119 -9.33 12.05 9.50
CA ILE A 119 -8.12 11.93 8.69
C ILE A 119 -7.33 13.24 8.69
N GLN A 120 -8.00 14.39 8.51
CA GLN A 120 -7.35 15.71 8.60
C GLN A 120 -6.69 15.93 9.97
N GLN A 121 -7.36 15.52 11.05
CA GLN A 121 -6.82 15.65 12.41
C GLN A 121 -5.59 14.77 12.66
N LEU A 122 -5.38 13.68 11.91
CA LEU A 122 -4.19 12.85 12.07
C LEU A 122 -2.90 13.65 11.83
N SER A 123 -2.90 14.56 10.85
CA SER A 123 -1.72 15.42 10.59
C SER A 123 -1.36 16.34 11.77
N VAL A 124 -2.37 16.77 12.54
CA VAL A 124 -2.20 17.60 13.74
C VAL A 124 -1.78 16.76 14.94
N GLN A 125 -2.32 15.54 15.06
CA GLN A 125 -2.03 14.62 16.15
C GLN A 125 -0.64 13.97 16.01
N TYR A 126 -0.18 13.74 14.78
CA TYR A 126 1.07 13.07 14.44
C TYR A 126 1.94 13.96 13.53
N PRO A 127 2.43 15.11 14.04
CA PRO A 127 3.14 16.09 13.22
C PRO A 127 4.48 15.57 12.69
N GLU A 128 5.16 14.68 13.43
CA GLU A 128 6.43 14.07 13.00
C GLU A 128 6.22 13.13 11.81
N GLU A 129 5.14 12.33 11.81
CA GLU A 129 4.75 11.50 10.67
C GLU A 129 4.44 12.37 9.46
N TYR A 130 3.56 13.38 9.64
CA TYR A 130 3.15 14.29 8.58
C TYR A 130 4.34 15.04 7.94
N ALA A 131 5.33 15.44 8.74
CA ALA A 131 6.51 16.13 8.25
C ALA A 131 7.36 15.29 7.28
N VAL A 132 7.31 13.96 7.39
CA VAL A 132 8.18 13.06 6.60
C VAL A 132 7.46 12.28 5.51
N ILE A 133 6.11 12.25 5.45
CA ILE A 133 5.33 11.40 4.52
C ILE A 133 5.76 11.48 3.03
N ASN A 134 6.19 12.66 2.57
CA ASN A 134 6.60 12.90 1.19
C ASN A 134 8.12 12.95 1.00
N THR A 135 8.88 12.61 2.05
CA THR A 135 10.34 12.64 2.00
C THR A 135 10.90 11.30 1.53
N PRO A 136 11.90 11.29 0.64
CA PRO A 136 12.58 10.06 0.22
C PRO A 136 13.16 9.28 1.42
N LEU A 137 13.32 7.97 1.25
CA LEU A 137 14.04 7.16 2.23
C LEU A 137 15.52 7.56 2.25
N LYS A 138 16.10 7.58 3.45
CA LYS A 138 17.54 7.79 3.62
C LYS A 138 18.27 6.49 3.29
N LEU A 139 19.41 6.61 2.62
CA LEU A 139 20.35 5.51 2.50
C LEU A 139 21.33 5.60 3.67
N LYS A 140 21.35 4.58 4.53
CA LYS A 140 22.34 4.46 5.60
C LYS A 140 23.39 3.42 5.20
N MET A 141 24.64 3.69 5.55
CA MET A 141 25.78 2.84 5.22
C MET A 141 26.89 3.11 6.23
N SER A 142 27.72 2.09 6.52
CA SER A 142 28.94 2.29 7.30
C SER A 142 29.95 3.14 6.51
N PRO A 143 30.96 3.74 7.15
CA PRO A 143 32.00 4.50 6.45
C PRO A 143 32.70 3.67 5.37
N GLU A 144 32.99 2.40 5.64
CA GLU A 144 33.61 1.47 4.68
C GLU A 144 32.72 1.26 3.44
N ILE A 145 31.42 1.02 3.65
CA ILE A 145 30.48 0.83 2.54
C ILE A 145 30.28 2.13 1.77
N SER A 146 30.31 3.28 2.44
CA SER A 146 30.24 4.58 1.77
C SER A 146 31.39 4.81 0.80
N GLU A 147 32.61 4.42 1.15
CA GLU A 147 33.76 4.52 0.24
C GLU A 147 33.61 3.56 -0.94
N ARG A 148 33.22 2.30 -0.69
CA ARG A 148 32.95 1.33 -1.77
C ARG A 148 31.86 1.81 -2.72
N VAL A 149 30.79 2.42 -2.22
CA VAL A 149 29.74 3.01 -3.06
C VAL A 149 30.30 4.14 -3.94
N LYS A 150 31.15 5.02 -3.40
CA LYS A 150 31.80 6.09 -4.19
C LYS A 150 32.70 5.51 -5.29
N GLU A 151 33.49 4.48 -4.98
CA GLU A 151 34.32 3.78 -5.97
C GLU A 151 33.47 3.20 -7.09
N VAL A 152 32.36 2.54 -6.77
CA VAL A 152 31.46 1.95 -7.78
C VAL A 152 30.75 3.04 -8.59
N LYS A 153 30.40 4.20 -8.02
CA LYS A 153 29.90 5.35 -8.78
C LYS A 153 30.92 5.86 -9.81
N ASN A 154 32.20 5.92 -9.43
CA ASN A 154 33.27 6.31 -10.36
C ASN A 154 33.42 5.30 -11.49
N ILE A 155 33.43 4.00 -11.17
CA ILE A 155 33.46 2.92 -12.18
C ILE A 155 32.25 3.02 -13.13
N ALA A 156 31.05 3.21 -12.59
CA ALA A 156 29.84 3.34 -13.39
C ALA A 156 29.94 4.57 -14.33
N SER A 157 30.48 5.69 -13.85
CA SER A 157 30.73 6.89 -14.65
C SER A 157 31.75 6.66 -15.77
N GLU A 158 32.86 5.96 -15.50
CA GLU A 158 33.87 5.60 -16.52
C GLU A 158 33.27 4.72 -17.62
N LEU A 159 32.35 3.83 -17.25
CA LEU A 159 31.60 2.97 -18.16
C LEU A 159 30.43 3.70 -18.86
N GLN A 160 30.22 4.99 -18.57
CA GLN A 160 29.08 5.79 -19.05
C GLN A 160 27.72 5.15 -18.74
N ASP A 161 27.58 4.54 -17.57
CA ASP A 161 26.41 3.76 -17.15
C ASP A 161 25.77 4.38 -15.88
N SER A 162 24.53 4.87 -15.99
CA SER A 162 23.82 5.46 -14.84
C SER A 162 23.09 4.44 -13.96
N SER A 163 23.04 3.16 -14.35
CA SER A 163 22.13 2.18 -13.72
C SER A 163 22.40 1.96 -12.24
N PHE A 164 23.64 2.12 -11.78
CA PHE A 164 23.96 2.04 -10.35
C PHE A 164 23.31 3.19 -9.55
N GLU A 165 23.46 4.42 -10.02
CA GLU A 165 22.85 5.60 -9.40
C GLU A 165 21.31 5.51 -9.47
N ASP A 166 20.79 4.99 -10.58
CA ASP A 166 19.35 4.76 -10.73
C ASP A 166 18.83 3.73 -9.73
N CYS A 167 19.60 2.68 -9.42
CA CYS A 167 19.25 1.73 -8.35
C CYS A 167 19.15 2.43 -6.99
N LEU A 168 20.15 3.23 -6.61
CA LEU A 168 20.13 3.98 -5.34
C LEU A 168 18.92 4.92 -5.27
N LYS A 169 18.67 5.68 -6.33
CA LYS A 169 17.50 6.59 -6.42
C LYS A 169 16.16 5.84 -6.37
N ARG A 170 16.08 4.65 -6.95
CA ARG A 170 14.88 3.80 -6.88
C ARG A 170 14.60 3.34 -5.46
N LEU A 171 15.62 2.92 -4.71
CA LEU A 171 15.50 2.54 -3.30
C LEU A 171 15.00 3.71 -2.44
N GLN A 172 15.48 4.94 -2.69
CA GLN A 172 15.01 6.12 -1.97
C GLN A 172 13.54 6.50 -2.28
N LYS A 173 12.97 6.01 -3.38
CA LYS A 173 11.60 6.26 -3.82
C LYS A 173 10.60 5.19 -3.35
N TRP A 174 11.06 4.18 -2.61
CA TRP A 174 10.16 3.20 -2.00
C TRP A 174 9.15 3.89 -1.08
N ASP A 175 7.96 3.29 -0.97
CA ASP A 175 6.88 3.89 -0.21
C ASP A 175 7.27 4.05 1.25
N ARG A 176 7.11 5.27 1.75
CA ARG A 176 7.31 5.58 3.16
C ARG A 176 6.03 5.30 3.93
N TYR A 177 6.15 4.52 5.00
CA TYR A 177 5.07 4.12 5.90
C TYR A 177 5.48 4.15 7.39
N ALA A 178 6.66 4.68 7.70
CA ALA A 178 7.08 4.98 9.07
C ALA A 178 8.04 6.19 9.14
N VAL A 179 8.13 6.80 10.33
CA VAL A 179 9.09 7.88 10.63
C VAL A 179 10.50 7.33 10.60
N ASP A 180 10.78 6.28 11.39
CA ASP A 180 12.05 5.56 11.34
C ASP A 180 12.03 4.51 10.24
N GLN A 181 12.14 4.98 9.01
CA GLN A 181 12.29 4.14 7.83
C GLN A 181 13.47 4.60 6.98
N HIS A 182 14.33 3.65 6.64
CA HIS A 182 15.51 3.88 5.82
C HIS A 182 15.94 2.58 5.12
N ILE A 183 16.80 2.73 4.12
CA ILE A 183 17.44 1.61 3.44
C ILE A 183 18.88 1.54 3.94
N GLU A 184 19.26 0.44 4.56
CA GLU A 184 20.66 0.14 4.86
C GLU A 184 21.32 -0.53 3.66
N ILE A 185 22.45 0.00 3.22
CA ILE A 185 23.31 -0.59 2.19
C ILE A 185 24.51 -1.25 2.88
N TYR A 186 24.79 -2.51 2.52
CA TYR A 186 25.91 -3.28 3.06
C TYR A 186 26.67 -4.03 1.97
N GLY A 187 27.85 -4.53 2.33
CA GLY A 187 28.74 -5.20 1.39
C GLY A 187 28.16 -6.53 0.92
N ASP A 188 28.28 -6.79 -0.38
CA ASP A 188 28.08 -8.10 -0.99
C ASP A 188 29.43 -8.82 -1.18
N PHE A 189 29.39 -10.15 -1.34
CA PHE A 189 30.52 -10.98 -1.75
C PHE A 189 30.90 -10.73 -3.23
N ALA A 190 29.92 -10.36 -4.06
CA ALA A 190 30.16 -10.06 -5.46
C ALA A 190 30.80 -8.67 -5.64
N LYS A 191 31.84 -8.60 -6.48
CA LYS A 191 32.55 -7.35 -6.78
C LYS A 191 31.58 -6.33 -7.40
N ASN A 192 31.67 -5.09 -6.94
CA ASN A 192 30.83 -3.96 -7.36
C ASN A 192 29.31 -4.15 -7.13
N SER A 193 28.92 -5.17 -6.36
CA SER A 193 27.54 -5.40 -5.92
C SER A 193 27.39 -5.04 -4.45
N PHE A 194 26.14 -4.83 -4.03
CA PHE A 194 25.79 -4.47 -2.66
C PHE A 194 24.54 -5.22 -2.23
N GLY A 195 24.49 -5.62 -0.97
CA GLY A 195 23.23 -5.97 -0.34
C GLY A 195 22.53 -4.72 0.17
N PHE A 196 21.22 -4.80 0.36
CA PHE A 196 20.48 -3.79 1.08
C PHE A 196 19.35 -4.41 1.91
N SER A 197 18.91 -3.68 2.92
CA SER A 197 17.69 -4.01 3.65
C SER A 197 16.87 -2.75 3.95
N GLU A 198 15.56 -2.85 3.80
CA GLU A 198 14.63 -1.89 4.35
C GLU A 198 14.50 -2.11 5.86
N VAL A 199 14.77 -1.06 6.62
CA VAL A 199 14.65 -1.05 8.07
C VAL A 199 13.50 -0.13 8.46
N VAL A 200 12.56 -0.66 9.23
CA VAL A 200 11.35 0.02 9.70
C VAL A 200 11.27 -0.14 11.21
N ASN A 201 11.30 0.97 11.94
CA ASN A 201 11.22 0.99 13.41
C ASN A 201 12.22 0.01 14.06
N GLY A 202 13.44 -0.04 13.52
CA GLY A 202 14.52 -0.94 13.95
C GLY A 202 14.46 -2.38 13.45
N GLU A 203 13.43 -2.78 12.72
CA GLU A 203 13.29 -4.13 12.18
C GLU A 203 13.62 -4.20 10.68
N HIS A 204 14.39 -5.22 10.27
CA HIS A 204 14.62 -5.51 8.86
C HIS A 204 13.39 -6.17 8.24
N LYS A 205 12.88 -5.62 7.13
CA LYS A 205 11.68 -6.11 6.43
C LYS A 205 12.02 -6.77 5.09
N ILE A 206 12.38 -5.98 4.10
CA ILE A 206 12.74 -6.45 2.76
C ILE A 206 14.24 -6.43 2.63
N CYS A 207 14.84 -7.55 2.24
CA CYS A 207 16.26 -7.65 1.93
C CYS A 207 16.43 -7.90 0.43
N GLY A 208 17.52 -7.37 -0.14
CA GLY A 208 17.79 -7.52 -1.55
C GLY A 208 19.23 -7.21 -1.91
N GLY A 209 19.51 -7.16 -3.21
CA GLY A 209 20.82 -6.85 -3.76
C GLY A 209 20.74 -5.85 -4.91
N ILE A 210 21.76 -5.00 -5.00
CA ILE A 210 22.12 -4.23 -6.19
C ILE A 210 23.22 -5.03 -6.88
N ILE A 211 22.85 -5.79 -7.92
CA ILE A 211 23.72 -6.78 -8.55
C ILE A 211 24.30 -6.24 -9.85
N MET A 212 25.63 -6.28 -9.95
CA MET A 212 26.36 -5.95 -11.17
C MET A 212 26.44 -7.17 -12.11
N SER A 213 26.02 -6.99 -13.36
CA SER A 213 26.18 -7.95 -14.44
C SER A 213 27.46 -7.66 -15.22
N PRO A 214 28.54 -8.46 -15.07
CA PRO A 214 29.84 -8.14 -15.66
C PRO A 214 29.87 -8.23 -17.19
N ASN A 215 28.97 -9.03 -17.78
CA ASN A 215 28.89 -9.23 -19.23
C ASN A 215 27.93 -8.25 -19.93
N ALA A 216 27.23 -7.41 -19.18
CA ALA A 216 26.29 -6.45 -19.74
C ALA A 216 27.05 -5.24 -20.32
N THR A 217 26.66 -4.80 -21.52
CA THR A 217 27.24 -3.62 -22.19
C THR A 217 26.53 -2.32 -21.83
N GLU A 218 25.33 -2.41 -21.26
CA GLU A 218 24.51 -1.32 -20.74
C GLU A 218 23.69 -1.81 -19.54
N LYS A 219 23.19 -0.87 -18.71
CA LYS A 219 22.34 -1.16 -17.54
C LYS A 219 22.91 -2.28 -16.64
N ARG A 220 24.20 -2.15 -16.32
CA ARG A 220 24.96 -3.18 -15.62
C ARG A 220 24.47 -3.49 -14.21
N TRP A 221 23.83 -2.55 -13.51
CA TRP A 221 23.32 -2.75 -12.16
C TRP A 221 21.80 -2.85 -12.13
N ASN A 222 21.29 -3.83 -11.38
CA ASN A 222 19.86 -4.04 -11.17
C ASN A 222 19.54 -4.37 -9.71
N ILE A 223 18.37 -3.96 -9.26
CA ILE A 223 17.81 -4.34 -7.95
C ILE A 223 17.16 -5.72 -8.07
N HIS A 224 17.47 -6.58 -7.13
CA HIS A 224 16.80 -7.85 -6.86
C HIS A 224 16.31 -7.88 -5.42
N THR A 225 15.05 -8.26 -5.20
CA THR A 225 14.37 -8.38 -3.90
C THR A 225 13.78 -9.76 -3.75
#